data_AF-D5WF59-F1
#
_entry.id   AF-D5WF59-F1
#
_cell.length_a   1.000
_cell.length_b   1.000
_cell.length_c   1.000
_cell.angle_alpha   90.00
_cell.angle_beta   90.00
_cell.angle_gamma   90.00
#
_symmetry.space_group_name_H-M   'P 1'
#
loop_
_entity.id
_entity.type
_entity.pdbx_description
1 polymer ?
#
loop_
_entity_poly.entity_id
_entity_poly.type
_entity_poly.pdbx_seq_one_letter_code
_entity_poly.pdbx_strand_id
1 'polypeptide(L)'
;MSEQLWCVHIEGLNDFIAFDSEESARHEASAINAYIDRADRSSRAARLRAVVVEWPFSADGHARALDTDWHDLQRMPHRQQAGARSDSVLSNLARRVKEVLGVARADRDDA
;
A
#
# COMPACT_ATOMS: atom_id res chain seq x y z
N MET A 1 3.61 -19.06 24.74
CA MET A 1 2.74 -18.57 23.66
C MET A 1 3.48 -18.87 22.38
N SER A 2 2.92 -19.68 21.49
CA SER A 2 3.51 -19.85 20.16
C SER A 2 3.17 -18.59 19.39
N GLU A 3 4.14 -17.71 19.18
CA GLU A 3 3.98 -16.52 18.36
C GLU A 3 3.71 -17.01 16.93
N GLN A 4 2.46 -16.91 16.49
CA GLN A 4 2.10 -17.23 15.11
C GLN A 4 2.72 -16.15 14.23
N LEU A 5 3.61 -16.60 13.36
CA LEU A 5 4.32 -15.76 12.42
C LEU A 5 3.50 -15.66 11.15
N TRP A 6 3.33 -14.45 10.61
CA TRP A 6 2.41 -14.20 9.51
C TRP A 6 3.15 -13.84 8.23
N CYS A 7 2.56 -14.20 7.10
CA CYS A 7 3.02 -13.73 5.80
C CYS A 7 1.89 -13.60 4.78
N VAL A 8 2.19 -12.89 3.71
CA VAL A 8 1.37 -12.84 2.51
C VAL A 8 1.97 -13.78 1.49
N HIS A 9 1.20 -14.77 1.06
CA HIS A 9 1.53 -15.66 -0.05
C HIS A 9 0.85 -15.16 -1.32
N ILE A 10 1.63 -14.93 -2.38
CA ILE A 10 1.10 -14.56 -3.70
C ILE A 10 0.95 -15.83 -4.53
N GLU A 11 -0.28 -16.35 -4.55
CA GLU A 11 -0.65 -17.51 -5.35
C GLU A 11 -0.40 -17.23 -6.84
N GLY A 12 0.17 -18.22 -7.54
CA GLY A 12 0.56 -18.12 -8.94
C GLY A 12 2.00 -17.67 -9.17
N LEU A 13 2.63 -16.98 -8.20
CA LEU A 13 4.07 -16.71 -8.18
C LEU A 13 4.83 -17.59 -7.17
N ASN A 14 4.10 -18.16 -6.19
CA ASN A 14 4.69 -18.94 -5.08
C ASN A 14 5.68 -18.09 -4.26
N ASP A 15 5.30 -16.83 -4.05
CA ASP A 15 6.12 -15.84 -3.35
C ASP A 15 5.56 -15.57 -1.95
N PHE A 16 6.43 -15.43 -0.94
CA PHE A 16 6.07 -15.31 0.46
C PHE A 16 6.73 -14.08 1.08
N ILE A 17 5.89 -13.17 1.58
CA ILE A 17 6.34 -11.90 2.15
C ILE A 17 6.05 -11.89 3.64
N ALA A 18 7.08 -11.84 4.48
CA ALA A 18 6.93 -11.88 5.93
C ALA A 18 6.34 -10.59 6.52
N PHE A 19 5.50 -10.73 7.55
CA PHE A 19 4.87 -9.63 8.28
C PHE A 19 4.94 -9.83 9.80
N ASP A 20 4.96 -8.71 10.52
CA ASP A 20 5.02 -8.68 11.98
C ASP A 20 3.70 -9.13 12.64
N SER A 21 2.57 -8.89 11.96
CA SER A 21 1.22 -9.11 12.47
C SER A 21 0.26 -9.58 11.37
N GLU A 22 -0.76 -10.35 11.75
CA GLU A 22 -1.84 -10.79 10.85
C GLU A 22 -2.56 -9.61 10.19
N GLU A 23 -2.80 -8.55 10.97
CA GLU A 23 -3.47 -7.32 10.51
C GLU A 23 -2.67 -6.62 9.41
N SER A 24 -1.35 -6.49 9.60
CA SER A 24 -0.42 -5.93 8.61
C SER A 24 -0.43 -6.77 7.33
N ALA A 25 -0.37 -8.09 7.45
CA ALA A 25 -0.43 -9.01 6.31
C ALA A 25 -1.76 -8.90 5.56
N ARG A 26 -2.89 -8.80 6.27
CA ARG A 26 -4.22 -8.62 5.67
C ARG A 26 -4.35 -7.31 4.92
N HIS A 27 -3.84 -6.23 5.50
CA HIS A 27 -3.85 -4.92 4.86
C HIS A 27 -3.05 -4.96 3.55
N GLU A 28 -1.84 -5.52 3.57
CA GLU A 28 -1.00 -5.60 2.38
C GLU A 28 -1.61 -6.53 1.32
N ALA A 29 -2.11 -7.72 1.72
CA ALA A 29 -2.76 -8.65 0.80
C ALA A 29 -3.97 -7.99 0.09
N SER A 30 -4.76 -7.19 0.82
CA SER A 30 -5.86 -6.43 0.24
C SER A 30 -5.38 -5.39 -0.77
N ALA A 31 -4.30 -4.65 -0.45
CA ALA A 31 -3.72 -3.65 -1.34
C ALA A 31 -3.15 -4.27 -2.62
N ILE A 32 -2.45 -5.40 -2.51
CA ILE A 32 -1.91 -6.16 -3.65
C ILE A 32 -3.06 -6.66 -4.54
N ASN A 33 -4.09 -7.27 -3.96
CA ASN A 33 -5.25 -7.74 -4.71
C ASN A 33 -5.98 -6.57 -5.43
N ALA A 34 -6.16 -5.44 -4.75
CA ALA A 34 -6.76 -4.25 -5.37
C ALA A 34 -5.90 -3.66 -6.49
N TYR A 35 -4.57 -3.78 -6.39
CA TYR A 35 -3.66 -3.38 -7.46
C TYR A 35 -3.75 -4.34 -8.66
N ILE A 36 -3.73 -5.65 -8.43
CA ILE A 36 -3.87 -6.68 -9.48
C ILE A 36 -5.18 -6.47 -10.25
N ASP A 37 -6.29 -6.28 -9.54
CA ASP A 37 -7.62 -6.03 -10.12
C ASP A 37 -7.65 -4.78 -11.01
N ARG A 38 -6.97 -3.69 -10.59
CA ARG A 38 -6.90 -2.45 -11.37
C ARG A 38 -5.93 -2.52 -12.54
N ALA A 39 -4.79 -3.20 -12.37
CA ALA A 39 -3.69 -3.21 -13.31
C ALA A 39 -3.92 -4.16 -14.49
N ASP A 40 -4.69 -5.24 -14.30
CA ASP A 40 -4.88 -6.25 -15.34
C ASP A 40 -6.37 -6.61 -15.48
N ARG A 41 -7.03 -6.10 -16.54
CA ARG A 41 -8.36 -6.59 -16.97
C ARG A 41 -8.26 -7.85 -17.84
N SER A 42 -7.08 -8.47 -17.88
CA SER A 42 -6.77 -9.63 -18.70
C SER A 42 -7.00 -10.92 -17.91
N SER A 43 -7.17 -12.05 -18.60
CA SER A 43 -7.36 -13.39 -17.97
C SER A 43 -6.17 -13.85 -17.10
N ARG A 44 -5.08 -13.08 -17.03
CA ARG A 44 -3.88 -13.37 -16.25
C ARG A 44 -4.01 -12.88 -14.80
N ALA A 45 -4.69 -11.74 -14.57
CA ALA A 45 -5.07 -11.25 -13.24
C ALA A 45 -5.87 -12.28 -12.44
N ALA A 46 -6.74 -13.04 -13.13
CA ALA A 46 -7.59 -14.06 -12.53
C ALA A 46 -6.81 -15.22 -11.86
N ARG A 47 -5.48 -15.31 -12.07
CA ARG A 47 -4.63 -16.37 -11.50
C ARG A 47 -3.69 -15.89 -10.38
N LEU A 48 -3.58 -14.58 -10.17
CA LEU A 48 -2.70 -14.01 -9.15
C LEU A 48 -3.55 -13.54 -7.97
N ARG A 49 -3.29 -14.09 -6.79
CA ARG A 49 -4.03 -13.74 -5.57
C ARG A 49 -3.09 -13.66 -4.38
N ALA A 50 -3.13 -12.56 -3.65
CA ALA A 50 -2.45 -12.42 -2.38
C ALA A 50 -3.36 -12.94 -1.25
N VAL A 51 -2.87 -13.91 -0.49
CA VAL A 51 -3.56 -14.52 0.65
C VAL A 51 -2.70 -14.46 1.89
N VAL A 52 -3.32 -14.26 3.06
CA VAL A 52 -2.61 -14.29 4.34
C VAL A 52 -2.52 -15.72 4.81
N VAL A 53 -1.33 -16.17 5.14
CA VAL A 53 -1.06 -17.51 5.67
C VAL A 53 -0.08 -17.43 6.84
N GLU A 54 -0.06 -18.48 7.64
CA GLU A 54 0.98 -18.67 8.64
C GLU A 54 2.31 -18.95 7.94
N TRP A 55 3.39 -18.39 8.48
CA TRP A 55 4.73 -18.56 7.95
C TRP A 55 5.13 -20.03 7.99
N PRO A 56 5.37 -20.69 6.84
CA PRO A 56 5.58 -22.12 6.79
C PRO A 56 7.03 -22.53 7.13
N PHE A 57 7.94 -21.57 7.34
CA PHE A 57 9.35 -21.83 7.59
C PHE A 57 9.75 -21.54 9.05
N SER A 58 11.06 -21.59 9.33
CA SER A 58 11.58 -21.32 10.67
C SER A 58 11.39 -19.87 11.09
N ALA A 59 11.27 -19.64 12.41
CA ALA A 59 11.18 -18.30 12.99
C ALA A 59 12.39 -17.42 12.68
N ASP A 60 13.60 -17.99 12.67
CA ASP A 60 14.82 -17.30 12.25
C ASP A 60 14.78 -16.90 10.75
N GLY A 61 14.13 -17.72 9.92
CA GLY A 61 13.84 -17.38 8.53
C GLY A 61 12.82 -16.24 8.40
N HIS A 62 11.80 -16.23 9.26
CA HIS A 62 10.81 -15.14 9.32
C HIS A 62 11.46 -13.81 9.68
N ALA A 63 12.32 -13.78 10.70
CA ALA A 63 13.00 -12.55 11.13
C ALA A 63 13.90 -11.97 10.03
N ARG A 64 14.62 -12.82 9.27
CA ARG A 64 15.43 -12.37 8.13
C ARG A 64 14.59 -11.89 6.95
N ALA A 65 13.50 -12.62 6.67
CA ALA A 65 12.55 -12.25 5.62
C ALA A 65 11.89 -10.91 5.97
N LEU A 66 11.44 -10.70 7.21
CA LEU A 66 10.80 -9.47 7.66
C LEU A 66 11.65 -8.22 7.39
N ASP A 67 12.97 -8.28 7.64
CA ASP A 67 13.90 -7.18 7.36
C ASP A 67 14.08 -6.92 5.85
N THR A 68 14.17 -8.00 5.07
CA THR A 68 14.41 -7.93 3.62
C THR A 68 13.15 -7.52 2.85
N ASP A 69 12.02 -8.16 3.15
CA ASP A 69 10.71 -7.92 2.57
C ASP A 69 10.22 -6.51 2.87
N TRP A 70 10.49 -5.98 4.06
CA TRP A 70 10.14 -4.60 4.37
C TRP A 70 10.77 -3.60 3.40
N HIS A 71 12.03 -3.80 3.03
CA HIS A 71 12.70 -2.95 2.05
C HIS A 71 12.14 -3.14 0.64
N ASP A 72 11.77 -4.36 0.27
CA ASP A 72 11.21 -4.63 -1.06
C ASP A 72 9.79 -4.06 -1.21
N LEU A 73 8.94 -4.25 -0.20
CA LEU A 73 7.59 -3.69 -0.11
C LEU A 73 7.57 -2.17 -0.29
N GLN A 74 8.54 -1.45 0.31
CA GLN A 74 8.64 0.00 0.13
C GLN A 74 8.91 0.43 -1.32
N ARG A 75 9.52 -0.43 -2.13
CA ARG A 75 9.81 -0.17 -3.54
C ARG A 75 8.69 -0.62 -4.46
N MET A 76 7.71 -1.39 -3.98
CA MET A 76 6.64 -1.92 -4.82
C MET A 76 5.71 -0.80 -5.37
N PRO A 77 5.27 -0.91 -6.63
CA PRO A 77 4.56 0.16 -7.33
C PRO A 77 3.20 0.52 -6.71
N HIS A 78 2.53 -0.43 -6.04
CA HIS A 78 1.24 -0.16 -5.38
C HIS A 78 1.39 0.73 -4.14
N ARG A 79 2.53 0.67 -3.42
CA ARG A 79 2.83 1.60 -2.31
C ARG A 79 3.20 3.00 -2.80
N GLN A 80 3.95 3.10 -3.89
CA GLN A 80 4.27 4.40 -4.49
C GLN A 80 3.00 5.14 -4.97
N GLN A 81 2.03 4.41 -5.51
CA GLN A 81 0.74 4.99 -5.92
C GLN A 81 -0.16 5.39 -4.75
N ALA A 82 -0.09 4.68 -3.61
CA ALA A 82 -0.77 5.08 -2.38
C ALA A 82 -0.20 6.40 -1.81
N GLY A 83 1.13 6.55 -1.81
CA GLY A 83 1.80 7.80 -1.42
C GLY A 83 1.48 8.97 -2.35
N ALA A 84 1.50 8.73 -3.67
CA ALA A 84 1.19 9.76 -4.67
C ALA A 84 -0.27 10.25 -4.61
N ARG A 85 -1.23 9.37 -4.24
CA ARG A 85 -2.63 9.79 -4.00
C ARG A 85 -2.74 10.73 -2.79
N SER A 86 -2.06 10.42 -1.69
CA SER A 86 -2.08 11.29 -0.50
C SER A 86 -1.43 12.65 -0.78
N ASP A 87 -0.32 12.68 -1.51
CA ASP A 87 0.39 13.92 -1.87
C ASP A 87 -0.41 14.79 -2.86
N SER A 88 -1.13 14.16 -3.81
CA SER A 88 -1.99 14.86 -4.77
C SER A 88 -3.24 15.47 -4.13
N VAL A 89 -3.80 14.84 -3.09
CA VAL A 89 -4.97 15.37 -2.37
C VAL A 89 -4.57 16.58 -1.51
N LEU A 90 -3.42 16.52 -0.84
CA LEU A 90 -2.88 17.67 -0.09
C LEU A 90 -2.49 18.82 -1.01
N SER A 91 -1.89 18.54 -2.16
CA SER A 91 -1.55 19.55 -3.18
C SER A 91 -2.78 20.25 -3.76
N ASN A 92 -3.90 19.52 -3.95
CA ASN A 92 -5.16 20.11 -4.39
C ASN A 92 -5.83 20.98 -3.31
N LEU A 93 -5.68 20.63 -2.03
CA LEU A 93 -6.18 21.44 -0.93
C LEU A 93 -5.39 22.75 -0.80
N ALA A 94 -4.05 22.70 -0.91
CA ALA A 94 -3.19 23.87 -0.87
C ALA A 94 -3.50 24.87 -2.01
N ARG A 95 -3.88 24.38 -3.20
CA ARG A 95 -4.28 25.24 -4.32
C ARG A 95 -5.63 25.93 -4.07
N ARG A 96 -6.60 25.25 -3.44
CA ARG A 96 -7.92 25.84 -3.14
C ARG A 96 -7.89 26.91 -2.04
N VAL A 97 -6.96 26.86 -1.09
CA VAL A 97 -6.81 27.90 -0.06
C VAL A 97 -6.23 29.20 -0.64
N LYS A 98 -5.37 29.11 -1.66
CA LYS A 98 -4.81 30.30 -2.33
C LYS A 98 -5.85 31.07 -3.15
N GLU A 99 -6.88 30.40 -3.65
CA GLU A 99 -7.98 31.04 -4.38
C GLU A 99 -8.92 31.82 -3.44
N VAL A 100 -9.21 31.29 -2.24
CA VAL A 100 -10.12 31.93 -1.28
C VAL A 100 -9.51 33.18 -0.62
N LEU A 101 -8.19 33.24 -0.43
CA LEU A 101 -7.53 34.45 0.08
C LEU A 101 -7.37 35.57 -0.96
N GLY A 102 -7.52 35.27 -2.26
CA GLY A 102 -7.46 36.27 -3.33
C GLY A 102 -8.73 37.11 -3.46
N VAL A 103 -9.88 36.55 -3.09
CA VAL A 103 -11.19 37.21 -3.22
C VAL A 103 -11.51 38.19 -2.08
N ALA A 104 -10.78 38.14 -0.97
CA ALA A 104 -11.03 38.99 0.20
C ALA A 104 -10.29 40.35 0.18
N ARG A 105 -9.55 40.67 -0.88
CA ARG A 105 -8.84 41.96 -1.03
C ARG A 105 -9.36 42.85 -2.17
N ALA A 106 -10.46 42.47 -2.82
CA ALA A 106 -11.09 43.26 -3.89
C ALA A 106 -12.37 43.99 -3.42
N ASP A 107 -12.52 44.26 -2.13
CA ASP A 107 -13.63 45.04 -1.55
C ASP A 107 -13.07 46.08 -0.57
N ARG A 108 -12.22 46.99 -1.09
CA ARG A 108 -11.92 48.30 -0.49
C ARG A 108 -11.07 49.09 -1.48
N ASP A 109 -11.69 49.55 -2.56
CA ASP A 109 -11.37 50.83 -3.20
C ASP A 109 -12.45 51.10 -4.27
N ASP A 110 -13.51 51.80 -3.88
CA ASP A 110 -14.10 52.84 -4.73
C ASP A 110 -14.92 53.73 -3.78
N ALA A 111 -14.46 54.98 -3.67
CA ALA A 111 -15.08 56.07 -2.93
C ALA A 111 -15.90 56.93 -3.89
#